data_AF-A0A3D3TGG9-F1
#
_entry.id   AF-A0A3D3TGG9-F1
#
_cell.length_a   1.000
_cell.length_b   1.000
_cell.length_c   1.000
_cell.angle_alpha   90.00
_cell.angle_beta   90.00
_cell.angle_gamma   90.00
#
_symmetry.space_group_name_H-M   'P 1'
#
loop_
_entity.id
_entity.type
_entity.pdbx_description
1 polymer ?
#
loop_
_entity_poly.entity_id
_entity_poly.type
_entity_poly.pdbx_seq_one_letter_code
_entity_poly.pdbx_strand_id
1 'polypeptide(L)'
;MRRILPVLAATLLTFSLQAQNAASGYRFTVVKENPITSIKNQGSSGTCWSFSGVGFLESELLRTGKGEHDLSDMYIVRCNYEDKAMKYVRAHGNLNFA
;
A
#
# COMPACT_ATOMS: atom_id res chain seq x y z
N MET A 1 45.24 16.88 -34.65
CA MET A 1 43.95 17.50 -34.26
C MET A 1 42.80 17.25 -35.25
N ARG A 2 43.02 17.30 -36.57
CA ARG A 2 41.96 17.18 -37.60
C ARG A 2 41.29 15.80 -37.76
N ARG A 3 41.91 14.72 -37.25
CA ARG A 3 41.32 13.36 -37.20
C ARG A 3 40.61 13.02 -35.89
N ILE A 4 40.76 13.86 -34.86
CA ILE A 4 40.18 13.65 -33.52
C ILE A 4 38.74 14.18 -33.48
N LEU A 5 38.49 15.29 -34.20
CA LEU A 5 37.18 15.92 -34.31
C LEU A 5 36.07 15.01 -34.88
N PRO A 6 36.27 14.25 -35.98
CA PRO A 6 35.23 13.34 -36.48
C PRO A 6 34.99 12.13 -35.53
N VAL A 7 36.02 11.67 -34.82
CA VAL A 7 35.89 10.57 -33.85
C VAL A 7 35.08 11.02 -32.64
N LEU A 8 35.34 12.22 -32.12
CA LEU A 8 34.59 12.79 -30.99
C LEU A 8 33.11 13.03 -31.34
N ALA A 9 32.84 13.48 -32.57
CA ALA A 9 31.48 13.67 -33.07
C ALA A 9 30.72 12.34 -33.21
N ALA A 10 31.38 11.28 -33.69
CA ALA A 10 30.80 9.94 -33.81
C ALA A 10 30.52 9.31 -32.43
N THR A 11 31.38 9.54 -31.43
CA THR A 11 31.13 9.07 -30.05
C THR A 11 30.01 9.84 -29.35
N LEU A 12 29.85 11.14 -29.62
CA LEU A 12 28.73 11.94 -29.11
C LEU A 12 27.39 11.53 -29.76
N LEU A 13 27.41 11.18 -31.05
CA LEU A 13 26.22 10.74 -31.78
C LEU A 13 25.71 9.36 -31.31
N THR A 14 26.63 8.45 -30.96
CA THR A 14 26.28 7.12 -30.44
C THR A 14 25.75 7.16 -29.00
N PHE A 15 26.21 8.11 -28.17
CA PHE A 15 25.63 8.35 -26.84
C PHE A 15 24.17 8.85 -26.89
N SER A 16 23.79 9.55 -27.96
CA SER A 16 22.44 10.08 -28.15
C SER A 16 21.43 9.02 -28.64
N LEU A 17 21.91 7.85 -29.09
CA LEU A 17 21.08 6.73 -29.54
C LEU A 17 20.65 5.79 -28.39
N GLN A 18 21.21 5.93 -27.19
CA GLN A 18 20.75 5.21 -25.99
C GLN A 18 19.91 6.13 -25.09
N ALA A 19 18.60 6.24 -25.36
CA ALA A 19 17.54 6.45 -24.35
C ALA A 19 16.17 6.70 -25.00
N GLN A 20 15.57 5.68 -25.62
CA GLN A 20 14.12 5.68 -25.88
C GLN A 20 13.53 4.30 -25.58
N ASN A 21 13.76 3.78 -24.37
CA ASN A 21 12.86 2.78 -23.82
C ASN A 21 11.61 3.52 -23.31
N ALA A 22 10.77 3.97 -24.24
CA ALA A 22 9.39 4.33 -23.90
C ALA A 22 8.67 3.00 -23.60
N ALA A 23 8.88 2.46 -22.40
CA ALA A 23 8.12 1.33 -21.92
C ALA A 23 6.65 1.76 -21.92
N SER A 24 5.90 1.28 -22.91
CA SER A 24 4.45 1.46 -23.01
C SER A 24 3.80 0.58 -21.93
N GLY A 25 3.98 0.96 -20.67
CA GLY A 25 3.36 0.31 -19.52
C GLY A 25 1.84 0.54 -19.52
N TYR A 26 1.12 -0.30 -18.78
CA TYR A 26 -0.31 -0.10 -18.55
C TYR A 26 -0.57 1.28 -17.96
N ARG A 27 -1.40 2.09 -18.64
CA ARG A 27 -1.86 3.39 -18.15
C ARG A 27 -3.21 3.23 -17.49
N PHE A 28 -3.21 3.13 -16.17
CA PHE A 28 -4.43 3.10 -15.39
C PHE A 28 -5.02 4.51 -15.28
N THR A 29 -6.35 4.61 -15.42
CA THR A 29 -7.11 5.84 -15.20
C THR A 29 -8.16 5.58 -14.13
N VAL A 30 -8.41 6.57 -13.29
CA VAL A 30 -9.43 6.47 -12.24
C VAL A 30 -10.80 6.66 -12.89
N VAL A 31 -11.58 5.60 -12.98
CA VAL A 31 -12.99 5.66 -13.43
C VAL A 31 -13.90 6.02 -12.25
N LYS A 32 -13.56 5.53 -11.06
CA LYS A 32 -14.30 5.75 -9.82
C LYS A 32 -13.35 5.76 -8.64
N GLU A 33 -13.55 6.67 -7.73
CA GLU A 33 -12.85 6.79 -6.46
C GLU A 33 -13.87 6.88 -5.34
N ASN A 34 -13.61 6.19 -4.24
CA ASN A 34 -14.40 6.30 -3.02
C ASN A 34 -13.72 7.29 -2.06
N PRO A 35 -14.50 8.10 -1.33
CA PRO A 35 -13.93 8.96 -0.31
C PRO A 35 -13.29 8.11 0.79
N ILE A 36 -12.14 8.56 1.29
CA ILE A 36 -11.41 7.92 2.38
C ILE A 36 -11.09 8.94 3.47
N THR A 37 -10.87 8.45 4.68
CA THR A 37 -10.26 9.22 5.78
C THR A 37 -8.76 9.40 5.53
N SER A 38 -8.09 10.15 6.42
CA SER A 38 -6.63 10.32 6.36
C SER A 38 -5.88 8.98 6.45
N ILE A 39 -4.71 8.91 5.80
CA ILE A 39 -3.87 7.72 5.82
C ILE A 39 -3.32 7.47 7.23
N LYS A 40 -3.56 6.26 7.75
CA LYS A 40 -3.12 5.84 9.08
C LYS A 40 -1.80 5.06 9.03
N ASN A 41 -1.10 4.98 10.16
CA ASN A 41 0.15 4.22 10.32
C ASN A 41 0.02 3.20 11.45
N GLN A 42 0.07 1.90 11.11
CA GLN A 42 -0.03 0.80 12.07
C GLN A 42 1.27 0.52 12.85
N GLY A 43 2.42 1.08 12.42
CA GLY A 43 3.74 0.76 12.95
C GLY A 43 4.10 -0.73 12.83
N SER A 44 4.95 -1.21 13.73
CA SER A 44 5.48 -2.59 13.73
C SER A 44 4.57 -3.62 14.43
N SER A 45 3.25 -3.45 14.31
CA SER A 45 2.25 -4.23 15.06
C SER A 45 1.75 -5.50 14.36
N GLY A 46 1.93 -5.60 13.03
CA GLY A 46 1.36 -6.71 12.25
C GLY A 46 -0.17 -6.69 12.11
N THR A 47 -0.82 -5.54 12.34
CA THR A 47 -2.30 -5.42 12.40
C THR A 47 -2.93 -4.85 11.11
N CYS A 48 -2.30 -5.04 9.95
CA CYS A 48 -2.78 -4.48 8.66
C CYS A 48 -4.21 -4.89 8.32
N TRP A 49 -4.59 -6.10 8.73
CA TRP A 49 -5.93 -6.65 8.57
C TRP A 49 -7.00 -5.83 9.29
N SER A 50 -6.69 -5.27 10.46
CA SER A 50 -7.63 -4.43 11.20
C SER A 50 -7.78 -3.06 10.52
N PHE A 51 -6.65 -2.43 10.18
CA PHE A 51 -6.62 -1.14 9.49
C PHE A 51 -7.33 -1.19 8.13
N SER A 52 -7.18 -2.30 7.40
CA SER A 52 -7.87 -2.50 6.11
C SER A 52 -9.38 -2.59 6.28
N GLY A 53 -9.85 -3.35 7.28
CA GLY A 53 -11.28 -3.51 7.56
C GLY A 53 -11.92 -2.22 8.06
N VAL A 54 -11.25 -1.51 8.98
CA VAL A 54 -11.74 -0.25 9.52
C VAL A 54 -11.71 0.86 8.47
N GLY A 55 -10.66 0.96 7.66
CA GLY A 55 -10.62 1.93 6.55
C GLY A 55 -11.76 1.74 5.55
N PHE A 56 -12.18 0.50 5.29
CA PHE A 56 -13.39 0.24 4.49
C PHE A 56 -14.66 0.77 5.16
N LEU A 57 -14.84 0.50 6.47
CA LEU A 57 -16.01 1.00 7.21
C LEU A 57 -16.07 2.52 7.22
N GLU A 58 -14.95 3.19 7.47
CA GLU A 58 -14.85 4.65 7.43
C GLU A 58 -15.17 5.21 6.03
N SER A 59 -14.65 4.57 4.97
CA SER A 59 -14.98 4.93 3.59
C SER A 59 -16.48 4.80 3.30
N GLU A 60 -17.14 3.76 3.82
CA GLU A 60 -18.58 3.58 3.65
C GLU A 60 -19.42 4.58 4.46
N LEU A 61 -18.94 5.01 5.63
CA LEU A 61 -19.57 6.10 6.40
C LEU A 61 -19.53 7.41 5.60
N LEU A 62 -18.38 7.72 4.99
CA LEU A 62 -18.24 8.87 4.08
C LEU A 62 -19.16 8.72 2.85
N ARG A 63 -19.13 7.57 2.18
CA ARG A 63 -19.92 7.28 0.97
C ARG A 63 -21.42 7.40 1.19
N THR A 64 -21.90 7.06 2.39
CA THR A 64 -23.32 7.09 2.76
C THR A 64 -23.76 8.39 3.43
N GLY A 65 -22.89 9.40 3.51
CA GLY A 65 -23.24 10.72 4.06
C GLY A 65 -23.36 10.75 5.59
N LYS A 66 -22.76 9.78 6.29
CA LYS A 66 -22.75 9.73 7.76
C LYS A 66 -21.66 10.58 8.40
N GLY A 67 -20.84 11.25 7.59
CA GLY A 67 -19.74 12.11 8.03
C GLY A 67 -18.42 11.37 8.17
N GLU A 68 -17.41 12.09 8.63
CA GLU A 68 -16.07 11.57 8.89
C GLU A 68 -16.00 11.00 10.32
N HIS A 69 -15.46 9.78 10.44
CA HIS A 69 -15.31 9.08 11.70
C HIS A 69 -13.92 8.49 11.77
N ASP A 70 -13.24 8.66 12.90
CA ASP A 70 -11.99 7.97 13.21
C ASP A 70 -12.30 6.81 14.17
N LEU A 71 -12.44 5.62 13.61
CA LEU A 71 -12.75 4.40 14.36
C LEU A 71 -11.46 3.77 14.89
N SER A 72 -11.55 3.14 16.06
CA SER A 72 -10.39 2.50 16.68
C SER A 72 -10.02 1.19 15.99
N ASP A 73 -8.95 1.21 15.20
CA ASP A 73 -8.36 0.00 14.60
C ASP A 73 -7.95 -1.03 15.67
N MET A 74 -7.52 -0.55 16.83
CA MET A 74 -7.03 -1.40 17.92
C MET A 74 -8.14 -2.06 18.75
N TYR A 75 -9.38 -1.56 18.66
CA TYR A 75 -10.52 -2.22 19.31
C TYR A 75 -10.73 -3.64 18.76
N ILE A 76 -10.72 -3.78 17.42
CA ILE A 76 -10.86 -5.08 16.77
C ILE A 76 -9.66 -5.99 17.07
N VAL A 77 -8.45 -5.43 17.12
CA VAL A 77 -7.23 -6.17 17.51
C VAL A 77 -7.37 -6.75 18.91
N ARG A 78 -7.80 -5.92 19.88
CA ARG A 78 -8.03 -6.37 21.26
C ARG A 78 -9.02 -7.53 21.30
N CYS A 79 -10.20 -7.37 20.70
CA CYS A 79 -11.23 -8.42 20.70
C CYS A 79 -10.71 -9.71 20.06
N ASN A 80 -9.99 -9.62 18.94
CA ASN A 80 -9.43 -10.79 18.28
C ASN A 80 -8.40 -11.52 19.14
N TYR A 81 -7.53 -10.78 19.83
CA TYR A 81 -6.53 -11.37 20.72
C TYR A 81 -7.15 -12.02 21.96
N GLU A 82 -8.20 -11.43 22.52
CA GLU A 82 -8.99 -12.06 23.61
C GLU A 82 -9.60 -13.40 23.15
N ASP A 83 -10.25 -13.42 21.99
CA ASP A 83 -10.83 -14.64 21.43
C ASP A 83 -9.75 -15.70 21.11
N LYS A 84 -8.62 -15.27 20.55
CA LYS A 84 -7.48 -16.14 20.24
C LYS A 84 -6.89 -16.74 21.52
N ALA A 85 -6.80 -15.98 22.60
CA ALA A 85 -6.30 -16.45 23.90
C ALA A 85 -7.24 -17.52 24.48
N MET A 86 -8.54 -17.24 24.48
CA MET A 86 -9.54 -18.21 24.95
C MET A 86 -9.49 -19.51 24.13
N LYS A 87 -9.34 -19.39 22.81
CA LYS A 87 -9.24 -20.56 21.92
C LYS A 87 -7.94 -21.34 22.15
N TYR A 88 -6.83 -20.66 22.34
CA TYR A 88 -5.53 -21.27 22.62
C TYR A 88 -5.57 -22.09 23.91
N VAL A 89 -6.12 -21.53 24.99
CA VAL A 89 -6.31 -22.23 26.27
C VAL A 89 -7.22 -23.45 26.10
N ARG A 90 -8.35 -23.30 25.41
CA ARG A 90 -9.30 -24.41 25.14
C ARG A 90 -8.69 -25.53 24.30
N ALA A 91 -7.77 -25.21 23.41
CA ALA A 91 -7.04 -26.18 22.61
C ALA A 91 -5.80 -26.74 23.32
N HIS A 92 -5.64 -26.50 24.63
CA HIS A 92 -4.50 -26.93 25.42
C HIS A 92 -3.15 -26.50 24.82
N GLY A 93 -3.11 -25.31 24.23
CA GLY A 93 -1.92 -24.75 23.60
C GLY A 93 -1.55 -25.32 22.23
N ASN A 94 -2.38 -26.18 21.64
CA ASN A 94 -2.12 -26.79 20.32
C ASN A 94 -2.54 -25.92 19.12
N LEU A 95 -2.85 -24.64 19.34
CA LEU A 95 -3.18 -23.68 18.28
C LEU A 95 -2.10 -22.61 18.17
N ASN A 96 -2.01 -21.95 17.02
CA ASN A 96 -1.14 -20.78 16.92
C ASN A 96 -1.74 -19.59 17.69
N PHE A 97 -0.97 -19.02 18.61
CA PHE A 97 -1.31 -17.78 19.32
C PHE A 97 -0.70 -16.52 18.67
N ALA A 98 0.42 -16.65 17.96
CA ALA A 98 1.08 -15.58 17.22
C ALA A 98 0.34 -15.28 15.91
#